data_AF-A0A969T5B1-F1
#
_entry.id   AF-A0A969T5B1-F1
#
_cell.length_a   1.000
_cell.length_b   1.000
_cell.length_c   1.000
_cell.angle_alpha   90.00
_cell.angle_beta   90.00
_cell.angle_gamma   90.00
#
_symmetry.space_group_name_H-M   'P 1'
#
loop_
_entity.id
_entity.type
_entity.pdbx_description
1 polymer ?
#
loop_
_entity_poly.entity_id
_entity_poly.type
_entity_poly.pdbx_seq_one_letter_code
_entity_poly.pdbx_strand_id
1 'polypeptide(L)'
;MEDLFKKFVYTGIGLAAMTGEKLKKAVDELIKDEKISTKEGEKIVKDFVKSTESKSKELEEDLKKAVNKVIDKFNFAKKEEVQKLEKKIAELEKLLKKDAPKSTAKKATAKKTTSKTATKKDK
;
A
#
# COMPACT_ATOMS: atom_id res chain seq x y z
N MET A 1 -2.73 -4.57 -9.48
CA MET A 1 -2.50 -3.11 -9.48
C MET A 1 -1.08 -2.74 -9.06
N GLU A 2 -0.54 -3.31 -7.97
CA GLU A 2 0.85 -3.01 -7.54
C GLU A 2 1.91 -3.26 -8.62
N ASP A 3 1.80 -4.32 -9.42
CA ASP A 3 2.76 -4.59 -10.51
C ASP A 3 2.75 -3.53 -11.62
N LEU A 4 1.59 -2.93 -11.92
CA LEU A 4 1.49 -1.87 -12.92
C LEU A 4 2.13 -0.57 -12.40
N PHE A 5 1.90 -0.25 -11.13
CA PHE A 5 2.54 0.90 -10.47
C PHE A 5 4.06 0.72 -10.40
N LYS A 6 4.55 -0.46 -9.98
CA LYS A 6 5.97 -0.80 -9.99
C LYS A 6 6.57 -0.66 -11.38
N LYS A 7 5.95 -1.27 -12.40
CA LYS A 7 6.42 -1.15 -13.80
C LYS A 7 6.44 0.29 -14.27
N PHE A 8 5.43 1.10 -13.93
CA PHE A 8 5.39 2.51 -14.29
C PHE A 8 6.55 3.30 -13.65
N VAL A 9 6.79 3.11 -12.34
CA VAL A 9 7.89 3.75 -11.63
C VAL A 9 9.26 3.32 -12.18
N TYR A 10 9.48 2.01 -12.38
CA TYR A 10 10.72 1.50 -12.95
C TYR A 10 10.96 2.00 -14.38
N THR A 11 9.91 2.05 -15.20
CA THR A 11 9.99 2.59 -16.57
C THR A 11 10.25 4.09 -16.54
N GLY A 12 9.61 4.84 -15.64
CA GLY A 12 9.82 6.27 -15.48
C GLY A 12 11.25 6.60 -15.06
N ILE A 13 11.81 5.86 -14.11
CA ILE A 13 13.22 6.00 -13.69
C ILE A 13 14.16 5.62 -14.83
N GLY A 14 13.90 4.52 -15.53
CA GLY A 14 14.70 4.10 -16.68
C GLY A 14 14.71 5.15 -17.81
N LEU A 15 13.54 5.72 -18.12
CA LEU A 15 13.40 6.77 -19.13
C LEU A 15 14.09 8.07 -18.71
N ALA A 16 14.00 8.46 -17.44
CA ALA A 16 14.68 9.63 -16.91
C ALA A 16 16.21 9.47 -16.96
N ALA A 17 16.73 8.29 -16.60
CA ALA A 17 18.15 7.98 -16.69
C ALA A 17 18.67 8.07 -18.14
N MET A 18 17.94 7.47 -19.08
CA MET A 18 18.27 7.57 -20.51
C MET A 18 18.28 9.02 -21.01
N THR A 19 17.39 9.87 -20.49
CA THR A 19 17.33 11.28 -20.87
C THR A 19 18.56 12.04 -20.40
N GLY A 20 19.02 11.80 -19.16
CA GLY A 20 20.25 12.38 -18.64
C GLY A 20 21.50 11.96 -19.43
N GLU A 21 21.61 10.68 -19.77
CA GLU A 21 22.71 10.19 -20.62
C GLU A 21 22.68 10.76 -22.03
N LYS A 22 21.49 10.84 -22.66
CA LYS A 22 21.34 11.43 -23.99
C LYS A 22 21.69 12.92 -24.00
N LEU A 23 21.30 13.65 -22.97
CA LEU A 23 21.64 15.07 -22.83
C LEU A 23 23.16 15.25 -22.74
N LYS A 24 23.82 14.46 -21.90
CA LYS A 24 25.28 14.53 -21.75
C LYS A 24 26.00 14.20 -23.07
N LYS A 25 25.56 13.14 -23.77
CA LYS A 25 26.11 12.76 -25.09
C LYS A 25 25.90 13.86 -26.14
N ALA A 26 24.72 14.48 -26.18
CA ALA A 26 24.46 15.57 -27.10
C ALA A 26 25.39 16.76 -26.84
N VAL A 27 25.56 17.15 -25.57
CA VAL A 27 26.50 18.22 -25.20
C VAL A 27 27.93 17.85 -25.58
N ASP A 28 28.36 16.61 -25.33
CA ASP A 28 29.69 16.12 -25.71
C ASP A 28 29.91 16.13 -27.23
N GLU A 29 28.88 15.82 -28.04
CA GLU A 29 28.93 15.96 -29.51
C GLU A 29 29.07 17.42 -29.93
N LEU A 30 28.34 18.35 -29.30
CA LEU A 30 28.47 19.78 -29.61
C LEU A 30 29.88 20.31 -29.27
N ILE A 31 30.52 19.79 -28.23
CA ILE A 31 31.92 20.12 -27.90
C ILE A 31 32.87 19.56 -28.97
N LYS A 32 32.67 18.30 -29.39
CA LYS A 32 33.50 17.65 -30.43
C LYS A 32 33.39 18.33 -31.78
N ASP A 33 32.21 18.81 -32.13
CA ASP A 33 31.95 19.58 -33.36
C ASP A 33 32.52 21.01 -33.29
N GLU A 34 33.24 21.39 -32.22
CA GLU A 34 33.72 22.75 -31.92
C GLU A 34 32.61 23.81 -31.92
N LYS A 35 31.33 23.41 -31.83
CA LYS A 35 30.18 24.33 -31.80
C LYS A 35 30.06 25.06 -30.47
N ILE A 36 30.54 24.46 -29.38
CA ILE A 36 30.58 25.04 -28.04
C ILE A 36 31.90 24.70 -27.36
N SER A 37 32.34 25.54 -26.42
CA SER A 37 33.51 25.22 -25.60
C SER A 37 33.19 24.15 -24.56
N THR A 38 34.21 23.39 -24.12
CA THR A 38 34.09 22.43 -23.01
C THR A 38 33.52 23.09 -21.75
N LYS A 39 33.93 24.34 -21.45
CA LYS A 39 33.41 25.12 -20.33
C LYS A 39 31.93 25.44 -20.45
N GLU A 40 31.45 25.69 -21.67
CA GLU A 40 30.04 25.99 -21.93
C GLU A 40 29.19 24.72 -21.82
N GLY A 41 29.66 23.60 -22.37
CA GLY A 41 28.97 22.32 -22.23
C GLY A 41 28.85 21.87 -20.78
N GLU A 42 29.92 21.95 -19.99
CA GLU A 42 29.86 21.67 -18.55
C GLU A 42 28.87 22.59 -17.82
N LYS A 43 28.82 23.88 -18.20
CA LYS A 43 27.87 24.83 -17.62
C LYS A 43 26.42 24.46 -17.95
N ILE A 44 26.12 24.07 -19.19
CA ILE A 44 24.79 23.64 -19.61
C ILE A 44 24.32 22.42 -18.80
N VAL A 45 25.17 21.39 -18.68
CA VAL A 45 24.85 20.20 -17.89
C VAL A 45 24.64 20.55 -16.42
N LYS A 46 25.50 21.40 -15.86
CA LYS A 46 25.42 21.84 -14.46
C LYS A 46 24.17 22.65 -14.18
N ASP A 47 23.79 23.57 -15.07
CA ASP A 47 22.59 24.39 -14.95
C ASP A 47 21.33 23.54 -15.10
N PHE A 48 21.35 22.52 -15.96
CA PHE A 48 20.26 21.56 -16.09
C PHE A 48 20.07 20.72 -14.82
N VAL A 49 21.16 20.20 -14.25
CA VAL A 49 21.12 19.45 -12.98
C VAL A 49 20.61 20.32 -11.84
N LYS A 50 21.16 21.54 -11.67
CA LYS A 50 20.69 22.48 -10.64
C LYS A 50 19.22 22.82 -10.78
N SER A 51 18.78 23.14 -12.00
CA SER A 51 17.38 23.47 -12.28
C SER A 51 16.47 22.28 -12.00
N THR A 52 16.93 21.07 -12.31
CA THR A 52 16.21 19.83 -12.04
C THR A 52 16.11 19.59 -10.54
N GLU A 53 17.20 19.68 -9.77
CA GLU A 53 17.17 19.51 -8.31
C GLU A 53 16.22 20.49 -7.61
N SER A 54 16.24 21.76 -8.03
CA SER A 54 15.32 22.77 -7.48
C SER A 54 13.86 22.41 -7.78
N LYS A 55 13.56 22.05 -9.04
CA LYS A 55 12.21 21.65 -9.46
C LYS A 55 11.78 20.31 -8.87
N SER A 56 12.71 19.38 -8.65
CA SER A 56 12.44 18.08 -8.04
C SER A 56 11.93 18.25 -6.61
N LYS A 57 12.45 19.22 -5.83
CA LYS A 57 11.92 19.51 -4.49
C LYS A 57 10.49 20.03 -4.51
N GLU A 58 10.19 20.99 -5.39
CA GLU A 58 8.83 21.52 -5.56
C GLU A 58 7.88 20.42 -6.04
N LEU A 59 8.30 19.62 -7.03
CA LEU A 59 7.55 18.46 -7.51
C LEU A 59 7.34 17.41 -6.42
N GLU A 60 8.31 17.15 -5.54
CA GLU A 60 8.15 16.20 -4.45
C GLU A 60 7.06 16.67 -3.47
N GLU A 61 7.02 17.96 -3.16
CA GLU A 61 6.00 18.53 -2.29
C GLU A 61 4.61 18.46 -2.92
N ASP A 62 4.50 18.83 -4.21
CA ASP A 62 3.25 18.77 -4.96
C ASP A 62 2.77 17.33 -5.16
N LEU A 63 3.70 16.41 -5.43
CA LEU A 63 3.39 14.99 -5.56
C LEU A 63 2.91 14.41 -4.22
N LYS A 64 3.55 14.75 -3.10
CA LYS A 64 3.08 14.36 -1.76
C LYS A 64 1.68 14.88 -1.48
N LYS A 65 1.39 16.15 -1.81
CA LYS A 65 0.05 16.75 -1.67
C LYS A 65 -0.98 16.04 -2.55
N ALA A 66 -0.64 15.73 -3.80
CA ALA A 66 -1.51 15.03 -4.73
C ALA A 66 -1.81 13.60 -4.25
N VAL A 67 -0.78 12.86 -3.83
CA VAL A 67 -0.92 11.51 -3.28
C VAL A 67 -1.76 11.53 -2.01
N ASN A 68 -1.51 12.44 -1.07
CA ASN A 68 -2.34 12.58 0.13
C ASN A 68 -3.80 12.89 -0.21
N LYS A 69 -4.07 13.81 -1.15
CA LYS A 69 -5.44 14.09 -1.61
C LYS A 69 -6.11 12.87 -2.22
N VAL A 70 -5.38 12.04 -2.97
CA VAL A 70 -5.93 10.80 -3.54
C VAL A 70 -6.22 9.79 -2.44
N ILE A 71 -5.32 9.62 -1.46
CA ILE A 71 -5.49 8.74 -0.30
C ILE A 71 -6.63 9.21 0.61
N ASP A 72 -6.87 10.52 0.71
CA ASP A 72 -7.99 11.05 1.50
C ASP A 72 -9.32 10.96 0.73
N LYS A 73 -9.31 11.10 -0.60
CA LYS A 73 -10.52 11.03 -1.45
C LYS A 73 -10.99 9.61 -1.76
N PHE A 74 -10.07 8.70 -2.00
CA PHE A 74 -10.36 7.28 -2.07
C PHE A 74 -10.15 6.74 -0.66
N ASN A 75 -11.12 6.06 -0.05
CA ASN A 75 -11.00 5.43 1.28
C ASN A 75 -9.93 4.30 1.31
N PHE A 76 -8.71 4.58 0.86
CA PHE A 76 -7.55 3.73 1.05
C PHE A 76 -7.21 3.83 2.53
N ALA A 77 -7.63 2.83 3.29
CA ALA A 77 -7.30 2.72 4.69
C ALA A 77 -5.78 2.86 4.84
N LYS A 78 -5.35 3.90 5.55
CA LYS A 78 -3.92 4.09 5.85
C LYS A 78 -3.47 2.84 6.62
N LYS A 79 -2.27 2.34 6.35
CA LYS A 79 -1.76 1.13 7.02
C LYS A 79 -1.84 1.27 8.55
N GLU A 80 -1.68 2.49 9.08
CA GLU A 80 -1.84 2.77 10.51
C GLU A 80 -3.28 2.60 11.02
N GLU A 81 -4.29 2.94 10.22
CA GLU A 81 -5.69 2.77 10.58
C GLU A 81 -6.08 1.29 10.59
N VAL A 82 -5.59 0.52 9.62
CA VAL A 82 -5.78 -0.94 9.58
C VAL A 82 -5.16 -1.59 10.83
N GLN A 83 -3.91 -1.24 11.18
CA GLN A 83 -3.26 -1.76 12.39
C GLN A 83 -3.95 -1.33 13.69
N LYS A 84 -4.49 -0.11 13.76
CA LYS A 84 -5.31 0.33 14.90
C LYS A 84 -6.60 -0.48 15.00
N LEU A 85 -7.23 -0.79 13.87
CA LEU A 85 -8.41 -1.65 13.82
C LEU A 85 -8.07 -3.07 14.28
N GLU A 86 -6.98 -3.67 13.80
CA GLU A 86 -6.52 -4.99 14.23
C GLU A 86 -6.24 -5.05 15.74
N LYS A 87 -5.59 -4.03 16.30
CA LYS A 87 -5.36 -3.95 17.76
C LYS A 87 -6.65 -3.87 18.54
N LYS A 88 -7.60 -3.04 18.10
CA LYS A 88 -8.93 -2.95 18.74
C LYS A 88 -9.70 -4.26 18.64
N ILE A 89 -9.64 -4.95 17.50
CA ILE A 89 -10.24 -6.26 17.31
C ILE A 89 -9.59 -7.27 18.28
N ALA A 90 -8.27 -7.30 18.38
CA ALA A 90 -7.56 -8.19 19.30
C ALA A 90 -7.87 -7.90 20.79
N GLU A 91 -8.06 -6.64 21.16
CA GLU A 91 -8.48 -6.25 22.52
C GLU A 91 -9.92 -6.67 22.80
N LEU A 92 -10.84 -6.44 21.86
CA LEU A 92 -12.23 -6.87 21.98
C LEU A 92 -12.37 -8.40 22.03
N GLU A 93 -11.58 -9.13 21.25
CA GLU A 93 -11.52 -10.60 21.31
C GLU A 93 -11.00 -11.10 22.66
N LYS A 94 -10.03 -10.41 23.27
CA LYS A 94 -9.55 -10.75 24.62
C LYS A 94 -10.60 -10.48 25.69
N LEU A 95 -11.36 -9.40 25.55
CA LEU A 95 -12.46 -9.07 26.46
C LEU A 95 -13.62 -10.06 26.32
N LEU A 96 -14.02 -10.40 25.09
CA LEU A 96 -15.03 -11.45 24.85
C LEU A 96 -14.61 -12.83 25.36
N LYS A 97 -13.32 -13.17 25.30
CA LYS A 97 -12.79 -14.40 25.91
C LYS A 97 -12.74 -14.35 27.45
N LYS A 98 -12.69 -13.15 28.03
CA LYS A 98 -12.71 -12.92 29.48
C LYS A 98 -14.13 -12.91 30.05
N ASP A 99 -15.11 -12.50 29.25
CA ASP A 99 -16.54 -12.45 29.61
C ASP A 99 -17.34 -13.67 29.12
N ALA A 100 -16.71 -14.69 28.52
CA ALA A 100 -17.38 -15.96 28.27
C ALA A 100 -17.70 -16.64 29.62
N PRO A 101 -18.98 -16.72 30.04
CA PRO A 101 -19.33 -17.54 31.19
C PRO A 101 -18.97 -18.98 30.86
N LYS A 102 -18.39 -19.69 31.83
CA LYS A 102 -18.35 -21.16 31.86
C LYS A 102 -19.77 -21.70 31.67
N SER A 103 -20.17 -21.94 30.41
CA SER A 103 -21.40 -22.64 30.10
C SER A 103 -21.20 -24.14 30.40
N THR A 104 -21.62 -24.53 31.59
CA THR A 104 -22.57 -25.63 31.82
C THR A 104 -22.70 -26.69 30.71
N ALA A 105 -21.67 -27.50 30.50
CA ALA A 105 -21.79 -28.77 29.77
C ALA A 105 -21.98 -29.94 30.75
N LYS A 106 -23.15 -30.07 31.40
CA LYS A 106 -23.75 -31.37 31.82
C LYS A 106 -25.16 -31.25 32.45
N LYS A 107 -26.20 -30.93 31.67
CA LYS A 107 -27.56 -31.50 31.87
C LYS A 107 -28.49 -31.21 30.70
N ALA A 108 -28.47 -32.07 29.69
CA ALA A 108 -29.60 -32.29 28.79
C ALA A 108 -29.76 -33.82 28.67
N THR A 109 -30.59 -34.43 29.51
CA THR A 109 -31.91 -34.96 29.10
C THR A 109 -31.89 -35.72 27.78
N ALA A 110 -31.16 -36.84 27.75
CA ALA A 110 -31.50 -37.96 26.89
C ALA A 110 -32.75 -38.66 27.46
N LYS A 111 -33.86 -38.46 26.76
CA LYS A 111 -35.16 -39.13 26.86
C LYS A 111 -34.97 -40.66 26.93
N LYS A 112 -35.04 -41.24 28.13
CA LYS A 112 -35.19 -42.68 28.36
C LYS A 112 -36.64 -42.94 28.78
N THR A 113 -37.40 -43.46 27.83
CA THR A 113 -38.36 -44.56 27.98
C THR A 113 -39.00 -44.73 29.37
N THR A 114 -40.28 -44.41 29.51
CA THR A 114 -41.34 -45.24 30.15
C THR A 114 -42.62 -44.44 30.33
N SER A 115 -43.62 -44.68 29.49
CA SER A 115 -45.02 -44.57 29.90
C SER A 115 -45.79 -45.72 29.27
N LYS A 116 -46.06 -46.73 30.10
CA LYS A 116 -47.06 -47.78 29.89
C LYS A 116 -48.43 -47.13 29.62
N THR A 117 -49.22 -47.67 28.69
CA THR A 117 -50.61 -48.12 28.89
C THR A 117 -51.20 -48.52 27.52
N ALA A 118 -51.26 -49.83 27.25
CA ALA A 118 -52.25 -50.41 26.37
C ALA A 118 -52.63 -51.76 26.97
N THR A 119 -53.76 -51.74 27.66
CA THR A 119 -54.40 -52.84 28.36
C THR A 119 -55.06 -53.77 27.33
N LYS A 120 -54.63 -55.04 27.31
CA LYS A 120 -55.49 -56.25 27.36
C LYS A 120 -56.87 -56.16 26.67
N LYS A 121 -57.11 -56.90 25.57
CA LYS A 121 -58.20 -57.90 25.46
C LYS A 121 -58.26 -58.59 24.08
N ASP A 122 -58.25 -59.93 24.14
CA ASP A 122 -59.04 -60.90 23.38
C ASP A 122 -59.21 -60.74 21.86
N LYS A 123 -58.62 -61.66 21.07
CA LYS A 123 -59.28 -62.84 20.49
C LYS A 123 -58.34 -63.56 19.51
#